data_AF-A0A453Q6N5-F1
#
_entry.id   AF-A0A453Q6N5-F1
#
_cell.length_a   1.000
_cell.length_b   1.000
_cell.length_c   1.000
_cell.angle_alpha   90.00
_cell.angle_beta   90.00
_cell.angle_gamma   90.00
#
_symmetry.space_group_name_H-M   'P 1'
#
loop_
_entity.id
_entity.type
_entity.pdbx_description
1 polymer ?
#
loop_
_entity_poly.entity_id
_entity_poly.type
_entity_poly.pdbx_seq_one_letter_code
_entity_poly.pdbx_strand_id
1 'polypeptide(L)'
;MGCFSSKPDDASVLIRRRPASIGEVAVFVPGLRVPEPLELPPPLADSLPRRLTERLAASRDRIANMAAREALAVTKPRRRAATQHGASTSADLVQALEEYLPVILGMAKDGSELEDKIQFAWMNQEDDAEETALPSAWYEVLSVLHMMAMLRLSQANSLLLPKTSLEGYHTKVSEENKRASVEVFLKAAGHLECAMHQVLPRMSPEKRKGLPVDLSEGVLKATCMQALGQVT
;
A
#
# COMPACT_ATOMS: atom_id res chain seq x y z
N MET A 1 70.70 -21.73 -15.78
CA MET A 1 70.95 -20.28 -15.66
C MET A 1 69.74 -19.63 -15.04
N GLY A 2 69.89 -18.95 -13.89
CA GLY A 2 69.00 -17.89 -13.42
C GLY A 2 67.75 -18.26 -12.60
N CYS A 3 67.90 -18.96 -11.46
CA CYS A 3 66.91 -18.92 -10.38
C CYS A 3 67.07 -17.61 -9.59
N PHE A 4 66.00 -16.84 -9.41
CA PHE A 4 65.92 -15.82 -8.36
C PHE A 4 64.95 -16.28 -7.27
N SER A 5 65.51 -16.51 -6.09
CA SER A 5 64.81 -16.74 -4.83
C SER A 5 64.39 -15.40 -4.21
N SER A 6 63.15 -15.31 -3.75
CA SER A 6 62.71 -14.29 -2.79
C SER A 6 61.91 -14.98 -1.69
N LYS A 7 62.28 -14.72 -0.43
CA LYS A 7 61.73 -15.33 0.80
C LYS A 7 60.30 -14.81 1.11
N PRO A 8 59.52 -15.51 1.94
CA PRO A 8 58.20 -15.05 2.37
C PRO A 8 58.38 -13.96 3.44
N ASP A 9 57.69 -12.84 3.29
CA ASP A 9 57.56 -11.84 4.35
C ASP A 9 56.17 -12.02 5.00
N ASP A 10 56.20 -12.45 6.26
CA ASP A 10 55.04 -12.57 7.13
C ASP A 10 54.57 -11.17 7.53
N ALA A 11 53.51 -10.67 6.90
CA ALA A 11 52.62 -9.68 7.50
C ALA A 11 51.24 -9.81 6.87
N SER A 12 50.45 -10.67 7.46
CA SER A 12 49.02 -10.82 7.26
C SER A 12 48.27 -9.53 7.62
N VAL A 13 48.19 -8.59 6.67
CA VAL A 13 47.08 -7.63 6.61
C VAL A 13 46.44 -7.79 5.24
N LEU A 14 45.74 -8.92 5.09
CA LEU A 14 44.65 -9.01 4.15
C LEU A 14 43.71 -7.84 4.47
N ILE A 15 43.76 -6.80 3.64
CA ILE A 15 42.67 -5.82 3.55
C ILE A 15 41.47 -6.65 3.11
N ARG A 16 40.76 -7.22 4.09
CA ARG A 16 39.38 -7.68 3.94
C ARG A 16 38.64 -6.46 3.45
N ARG A 17 38.49 -6.32 2.12
CA ARG A 17 37.47 -5.47 1.53
C ARG A 17 36.18 -5.92 2.19
N ARG A 18 35.74 -5.20 3.22
CA ARG A 18 34.36 -5.34 3.71
C ARG A 18 33.48 -5.15 2.48
N PRO A 19 32.49 -6.01 2.22
CA PRO A 19 31.50 -5.73 1.20
C PRO A 19 31.01 -4.31 1.47
N ALA A 20 31.13 -3.43 0.46
CA ALA A 20 30.56 -2.09 0.55
C ALA A 20 29.11 -2.26 0.98
N SER A 21 28.67 -1.52 2.01
CA SER A 21 27.26 -1.55 2.39
C SER A 21 26.46 -1.19 1.15
N ILE A 22 25.60 -2.10 0.70
CA ILE A 22 24.56 -1.79 -0.29
C ILE A 22 23.88 -0.53 0.24
N GLY A 23 23.82 0.51 -0.61
CA GLY A 23 23.26 1.82 -0.25
C GLY A 23 21.80 1.71 0.23
N GLU A 24 21.24 2.82 0.66
CA GLU A 24 19.84 2.87 1.08
C GLU A 24 18.93 2.35 -0.04
N VAL A 25 18.15 1.31 0.26
CA VAL A 25 17.14 0.77 -0.66
C VAL A 25 15.81 1.42 -0.28
N ALA A 26 15.36 2.36 -1.12
CA ALA A 26 14.05 2.96 -1.00
C ALA A 26 13.09 2.28 -1.99
N VAL A 27 11.90 1.94 -1.52
CA VAL A 27 10.83 1.43 -2.37
C VAL A 27 9.96 2.59 -2.83
N PHE A 28 9.68 2.66 -4.12
CA PHE A 28 8.70 3.61 -4.62
C PHE A 28 7.30 3.21 -4.13
N VAL A 29 6.63 4.12 -3.43
CA VAL A 29 5.26 3.93 -2.96
C VAL A 29 4.41 4.96 -3.69
N PRO A 30 3.51 4.55 -4.60
CA PRO A 30 2.54 5.45 -5.20
C PRO A 30 1.72 6.20 -4.14
N GLY A 31 1.20 7.38 -4.51
CA GLY A 31 0.31 8.17 -3.67
C GLY A 31 -0.86 7.37 -3.10
N LEU A 32 -1.22 7.69 -1.84
CA LEU A 32 -2.43 7.13 -1.24
C LEU A 32 -3.66 7.78 -1.87
N ARG A 33 -4.65 6.95 -2.20
CA ARG A 33 -6.00 7.42 -2.50
C ARG A 33 -6.81 7.49 -1.22
N VAL A 34 -7.63 8.53 -1.08
CA VAL A 34 -8.55 8.71 0.06
C VAL A 34 -9.98 8.54 -0.45
N PRO A 35 -10.81 7.67 0.18
CA PRO A 35 -12.21 7.59 -0.18
C PRO A 35 -12.94 8.84 0.32
N GLU A 36 -13.82 9.39 -0.51
CA GLU A 36 -14.75 10.44 -0.08
C GLU A 36 -15.81 9.86 0.88
N PRO A 37 -16.56 10.67 1.64
CA PRO A 37 -17.74 10.19 2.37
C PRO A 37 -18.77 9.54 1.43
N LEU A 38 -19.53 8.58 1.96
CA LEU A 38 -20.56 7.88 1.17
C LEU A 38 -21.92 8.55 1.31
N GLU A 39 -22.45 9.06 0.20
CA GLU A 39 -23.83 9.51 0.11
C GLU A 39 -24.67 8.47 -0.64
N LEU A 40 -25.62 7.85 0.06
CA LEU A 40 -26.54 6.90 -0.56
C LEU A 40 -27.70 7.65 -1.21
N PRO A 41 -28.03 7.35 -2.48
CA PRO A 41 -29.21 7.92 -3.13
C PRO A 41 -30.48 7.62 -2.32
N PRO A 42 -31.42 8.57 -2.15
CA PRO A 42 -32.62 8.37 -1.33
C PRO A 42 -33.43 7.10 -1.68
N PRO A 43 -33.69 6.77 -2.96
CA PRO A 43 -34.41 5.54 -3.31
C PRO A 43 -33.71 4.27 -2.82
N LEU A 44 -32.38 4.28 -2.77
CA LEU A 44 -31.60 3.15 -2.30
C LEU A 44 -31.55 3.10 -0.77
N ALA A 45 -31.38 4.26 -0.12
CA ALA A 45 -31.39 4.39 1.33
C ALA A 45 -32.72 3.91 1.94
N ASP A 46 -33.84 4.17 1.27
CA ASP A 46 -35.18 3.75 1.70
C ASP A 46 -35.42 2.24 1.48
N SER A 47 -34.74 1.64 0.50
CA SER A 47 -34.90 0.22 0.15
C SER A 47 -34.08 -0.73 1.01
N LEU A 48 -33.01 -0.23 1.65
CA LEU A 48 -32.10 -1.05 2.46
C LEU A 48 -32.40 -0.92 3.96
N PRO A 49 -32.16 -1.96 4.77
CA PRO A 49 -32.24 -1.85 6.22
C PRO A 49 -31.35 -0.72 6.72
N ARG A 50 -31.94 0.25 7.45
CA ARG A 50 -31.25 1.42 8.00
C ARG A 50 -29.94 1.09 8.74
N ARG A 51 -29.92 -0.02 9.49
CA ARG A 51 -28.71 -0.48 10.20
C ARG A 51 -27.56 -0.83 9.24
N LEU A 52 -27.85 -1.33 8.05
CA LEU A 52 -26.83 -1.68 7.05
C LEU A 52 -26.30 -0.43 6.37
N THR A 53 -27.17 0.51 6.00
CA THR A 53 -26.77 1.77 5.38
C THR A 53 -25.93 2.62 6.33
N GLU A 54 -26.35 2.75 7.59
CA GLU A 54 -25.59 3.43 8.63
C GLU A 54 -24.23 2.77 8.90
N ARG A 55 -24.17 1.42 8.96
CA ARG A 55 -22.90 0.70 9.15
C ARG A 55 -21.95 0.85 7.97
N LEU A 56 -22.46 0.81 6.74
CA LEU A 56 -21.66 1.00 5.53
C LEU A 56 -21.05 2.41 5.50
N ALA A 57 -21.90 3.43 5.71
CA ALA A 57 -21.46 4.82 5.74
C ALA A 57 -20.46 5.07 6.88
N ALA A 58 -20.73 4.58 8.09
CA ALA A 58 -19.84 4.75 9.24
C ALA A 58 -18.49 4.04 9.04
N SER A 59 -18.49 2.85 8.43
CA SER A 59 -17.25 2.12 8.11
C SER A 59 -16.41 2.90 7.10
N ARG A 60 -17.04 3.40 6.02
CA ARG A 60 -16.36 4.17 4.97
C ARG A 60 -15.85 5.51 5.50
N ASP A 61 -16.62 6.21 6.33
CA ASP A 61 -16.21 7.46 6.98
C ASP A 61 -15.02 7.27 7.94
N ARG A 62 -15.03 6.18 8.73
CA ARG A 62 -13.89 5.81 9.57
C ARG A 62 -12.62 5.62 8.73
N ILE A 63 -12.73 4.88 7.62
CA ILE A 63 -11.62 4.64 6.69
C ILE A 63 -11.12 5.94 6.08
N ALA A 64 -12.03 6.80 5.58
CA ALA A 64 -11.70 8.10 4.98
C ALA A 64 -10.89 8.97 5.94
N ASN A 65 -11.35 9.09 7.19
CA ASN A 65 -10.66 9.85 8.23
C ASN A 65 -9.26 9.31 8.55
N MET A 66 -9.09 7.99 8.60
CA MET A 66 -7.78 7.37 8.83
C MET A 66 -6.86 7.52 7.62
N ALA A 67 -7.37 7.32 6.41
CA ALA A 67 -6.62 7.46 5.16
C ALA A 67 -6.13 8.90 4.95
N ALA A 68 -6.97 9.90 5.18
CA ALA A 68 -6.59 11.32 5.10
C ALA A 68 -5.44 11.66 6.07
N ARG A 69 -5.47 11.11 7.30
CA ARG A 69 -4.38 11.30 8.27
C ARG A 69 -3.08 10.66 7.81
N GLU A 70 -3.14 9.48 7.20
CA GLU A 70 -1.97 8.79 6.67
C GLU A 70 -1.38 9.52 5.46
N ALA A 71 -2.22 9.99 4.53
CA ALA A 71 -1.80 10.80 3.38
C ALA A 71 -1.09 12.10 3.79
N LEU A 72 -1.61 12.81 4.80
CA LEU A 72 -0.96 14.00 5.36
C LEU A 72 0.40 13.69 6.00
N ALA A 73 0.57 12.49 6.59
CA ALA A 73 1.82 12.09 7.20
C ALA A 73 2.93 11.84 6.16
N VAL A 74 2.56 11.35 4.96
CA VAL A 74 3.48 11.11 3.85
C VAL A 74 3.93 12.44 3.21
N THR A 75 3.04 13.40 3.02
CA THR A 75 3.34 14.67 2.33
C THR A 75 4.04 15.72 3.21
N LYS A 76 3.94 15.63 4.55
CA LYS A 76 4.55 16.59 5.50
C LYS A 76 5.48 15.91 6.52
N PRO A 77 6.64 15.36 6.11
CA PRO A 77 7.53 14.59 6.99
C PRO A 77 8.19 15.43 8.11
N ARG A 78 8.30 16.76 7.92
CA ARG A 78 9.10 17.68 8.76
C ARG A 78 8.60 17.85 10.21
N ARG A 79 7.45 17.28 10.58
CA ARG A 79 6.89 17.35 11.96
C ARG A 79 7.08 16.09 12.80
N ARG A 80 7.64 14.99 12.28
CA ARG A 80 7.93 13.80 13.10
C ARG A 80 9.32 13.89 13.75
N ALA A 81 9.44 14.76 14.76
CA ALA A 81 10.39 14.51 15.82
C ALA A 81 9.75 13.50 16.81
N ALA A 82 10.29 12.29 16.85
CA ALA A 82 10.24 11.38 18.01
C ALA A 82 8.88 10.87 18.53
N THR A 83 7.92 10.47 17.69
CA THR A 83 6.83 9.58 18.18
C THR A 83 6.73 8.29 17.37
N GLN A 84 6.88 7.17 18.08
CA GLN A 84 6.81 5.78 17.59
C GLN A 84 5.41 5.35 17.08
N HIS A 85 4.46 6.29 16.93
CA HIS A 85 3.03 6.02 16.70
C HIS A 85 2.62 5.94 15.21
N GLY A 86 3.55 6.05 14.26
CA GLY A 86 3.20 5.95 12.83
C GLY A 86 2.76 4.56 12.39
N ALA A 87 3.33 3.51 12.97
CA ALA A 87 3.01 2.13 12.63
C ALA A 87 1.62 1.69 13.14
N SER A 88 1.16 2.25 14.27
CA SER A 88 -0.15 1.91 14.83
C SER A 88 -1.29 2.45 13.96
N THR A 89 -1.18 3.67 13.44
CA THR A 89 -2.23 4.26 12.59
C THR A 89 -2.41 3.51 11.26
N SER A 90 -1.33 3.09 10.60
CA SER A 90 -1.42 2.28 9.38
C SER A 90 -1.99 0.89 9.65
N ALA A 91 -1.60 0.24 10.76
CA ALA A 91 -2.16 -1.06 11.13
C ALA A 91 -3.67 -0.98 11.42
N ASP A 92 -4.11 0.05 12.14
CA ASP A 92 -5.53 0.30 12.43
C ASP A 92 -6.33 0.54 11.14
N LEU A 93 -5.75 1.25 10.16
CA LEU A 93 -6.38 1.47 8.86
C LEU A 93 -6.49 0.17 8.05
N VAL A 94 -5.43 -0.64 8.00
CA VAL A 94 -5.50 -1.94 7.32
C VAL A 94 -6.55 -2.85 7.97
N GLN A 95 -6.63 -2.89 9.30
CA GLN A 95 -7.65 -3.64 10.02
C GLN A 95 -9.07 -3.18 9.65
N ALA A 96 -9.31 -1.86 9.57
CA ALA A 96 -10.60 -1.34 9.16
C ALA A 96 -10.96 -1.68 7.71
N LEU A 97 -9.96 -1.74 6.82
CA LEU A 97 -10.16 -2.19 5.43
C LEU A 97 -10.52 -3.69 5.38
N GLU A 98 -9.86 -4.52 6.18
CA GLU A 98 -10.16 -5.96 6.30
C GLU A 98 -11.58 -6.20 6.84
N GLU A 99 -12.06 -5.37 7.78
CA GLU A 99 -13.42 -5.40 8.31
C GLU A 99 -14.48 -4.94 7.28
N TYR A 100 -14.11 -4.00 6.42
CA TYR A 100 -14.99 -3.42 5.41
C TYR A 100 -15.12 -4.32 4.17
N LEU A 101 -14.05 -5.04 3.80
CA LEU A 101 -13.99 -5.85 2.58
C LEU A 101 -15.14 -6.87 2.45
N PRO A 102 -15.53 -7.64 3.49
CA PRO A 102 -16.66 -8.56 3.40
C PRO A 102 -18.01 -7.88 3.14
N VAL A 103 -18.17 -6.63 3.61
CA VAL A 103 -19.40 -5.84 3.40
C VAL A 103 -19.55 -5.50 1.92
N ILE A 104 -18.51 -4.95 1.31
CA ILE A 104 -18.53 -4.56 -0.11
C ILE A 104 -18.51 -5.76 -1.06
N LEU A 105 -17.85 -6.87 -0.69
CA LEU A 105 -17.93 -8.13 -1.44
C LEU A 105 -19.36 -8.71 -1.43
N GLY A 106 -20.10 -8.53 -0.33
CA GLY A 106 -21.53 -8.87 -0.28
C GLY A 106 -22.37 -8.09 -1.28
N MET A 107 -21.99 -6.85 -1.57
CA MET A 107 -22.65 -5.98 -2.55
C MET A 107 -22.26 -6.30 -3.99
N ALA A 108 -21.04 -6.80 -4.21
CA ALA A 108 -20.48 -7.20 -5.50
C ALA A 108 -20.79 -8.66 -5.88
N LYS A 109 -21.54 -9.40 -5.05
CA LYS A 109 -21.86 -10.80 -5.29
C LYS A 109 -22.68 -10.96 -6.57
N ASP A 110 -22.42 -12.02 -7.34
CA ASP A 110 -23.15 -12.34 -8.56
C ASP A 110 -24.68 -12.35 -8.33
N GLY A 111 -25.41 -11.55 -9.13
CA GLY A 111 -26.86 -11.37 -9.00
C GLY A 111 -27.31 -10.33 -7.96
N SER A 112 -26.37 -9.64 -7.30
CA SER A 112 -26.67 -8.50 -6.44
C SER A 112 -27.16 -7.33 -7.28
N GLU A 113 -28.34 -6.81 -6.96
CA GLU A 113 -28.80 -5.57 -7.58
C GLU A 113 -28.02 -4.34 -7.11
N LEU A 114 -27.17 -4.46 -6.08
CA LEU A 114 -26.43 -3.34 -5.50
C LEU A 114 -25.11 -3.03 -6.22
N GLU A 115 -24.63 -3.92 -7.10
CA GLU A 115 -23.31 -3.81 -7.71
C GLU A 115 -23.09 -2.42 -8.31
N ASP A 116 -24.08 -1.90 -9.05
CA ASP A 116 -23.97 -0.64 -9.80
C ASP A 116 -24.90 0.46 -9.30
N LYS A 117 -25.54 0.26 -8.14
CA LYS A 117 -26.50 1.25 -7.57
C LYS A 117 -25.83 2.31 -6.72
N ILE A 118 -24.57 2.12 -6.32
CA ILE A 118 -23.84 3.03 -5.43
C ILE A 118 -22.61 3.56 -6.14
N GLN A 119 -22.51 4.89 -6.20
CA GLN A 119 -21.34 5.57 -6.68
C GLN A 119 -20.30 5.68 -5.57
N PHE A 120 -19.10 5.20 -5.85
CA PHE A 120 -17.97 5.30 -4.95
C PHE A 120 -16.97 6.29 -5.54
N ALA A 121 -16.57 7.29 -4.75
CA ALA A 121 -15.59 8.31 -5.14
C ALA A 121 -14.30 8.19 -4.32
N TRP A 122 -13.16 8.31 -5.01
CA TRP A 122 -11.83 8.25 -4.43
C TRP A 122 -10.94 9.35 -5.02
N MET A 123 -10.28 10.09 -4.16
CA MET A 123 -9.36 11.17 -4.52
C MET A 123 -7.91 10.71 -4.45
N ASN A 124 -7.12 10.96 -5.49
CA ASN A 124 -5.67 10.78 -5.45
C ASN A 124 -5.03 11.98 -4.73
N GLN A 125 -4.22 11.74 -3.71
CA GLN A 125 -3.63 12.81 -2.91
C GLN A 125 -2.38 13.44 -3.56
N GLU A 126 -1.87 12.85 -4.64
CA GLU A 126 -0.76 13.41 -5.43
C GLU A 126 -1.24 14.27 -6.60
N ASP A 127 -2.46 14.00 -7.11
CA ASP A 127 -3.08 14.74 -8.21
C ASP A 127 -4.61 14.79 -8.02
N ASP A 128 -5.11 15.94 -7.58
CA ASP A 128 -6.55 16.17 -7.39
C ASP A 128 -7.34 16.03 -8.70
N ALA A 129 -6.70 16.18 -9.87
CA ALA A 129 -7.35 15.98 -11.17
C ALA A 129 -7.64 14.50 -11.47
N GLU A 130 -7.09 13.57 -10.69
CA GLU A 130 -7.34 12.12 -10.80
C GLU A 130 -8.40 11.62 -9.80
N GLU A 131 -9.26 12.50 -9.28
CA GLU A 131 -10.49 12.05 -8.61
C GLU A 131 -11.30 11.16 -9.56
N THR A 132 -11.68 9.97 -9.08
CA THR A 132 -12.54 9.07 -9.84
C THR A 132 -13.74 8.61 -9.02
N ALA A 133 -14.91 8.78 -9.62
CA ALA A 133 -16.18 8.31 -9.11
C ALA A 133 -16.80 7.31 -10.08
N LEU A 134 -17.06 6.09 -9.63
CA LEU A 134 -17.67 5.03 -10.44
C LEU A 134 -18.80 4.33 -9.69
N PRO A 135 -19.96 4.08 -10.35
CA PRO A 135 -21.04 3.29 -9.79
C PRO A 135 -20.73 1.80 -9.92
N SER A 136 -19.83 1.30 -9.07
CA SER A 136 -19.45 -0.12 -9.07
C SER A 136 -18.87 -0.58 -7.73
N ALA A 137 -19.46 -1.60 -7.14
CA ALA A 137 -18.94 -2.28 -5.95
C ALA A 137 -17.60 -2.96 -6.23
N TRP A 138 -17.38 -3.49 -7.44
CA TRP A 138 -16.08 -4.04 -7.84
C TRP A 138 -14.99 -2.99 -7.93
N TYR A 139 -15.33 -1.75 -8.33
CA TYR A 139 -14.39 -0.63 -8.26
C TYR A 139 -14.04 -0.26 -6.82
N GLU A 140 -15.00 -0.28 -5.90
CA GLU A 140 -14.73 -0.07 -4.47
C GLU A 140 -13.80 -1.16 -3.92
N VAL A 141 -14.06 -2.44 -4.25
CA VAL A 141 -13.20 -3.57 -3.87
C VAL A 141 -11.79 -3.39 -4.42
N LEU A 142 -11.65 -3.01 -5.70
CA LEU A 142 -10.37 -2.75 -6.34
C LEU A 142 -9.59 -1.64 -5.61
N SER A 143 -10.26 -0.53 -5.30
CA SER A 143 -9.67 0.62 -4.62
C SER A 143 -9.22 0.29 -3.20
N VAL A 144 -10.01 -0.51 -2.46
CA VAL A 144 -9.64 -1.02 -1.14
C VAL A 144 -8.40 -1.91 -1.21
N LEU A 145 -8.35 -2.89 -2.12
CA LEU A 145 -7.18 -3.76 -2.28
C LEU A 145 -5.93 -2.98 -2.67
N HIS A 146 -6.07 -1.98 -3.55
CA HIS A 146 -4.98 -1.09 -3.92
C HIS A 146 -4.46 -0.30 -2.70
N MET A 147 -5.36 0.33 -1.92
CA MET A 147 -4.95 1.05 -0.71
C MET A 147 -4.27 0.15 0.32
N MET A 148 -4.78 -1.08 0.53
CA MET A 148 -4.11 -2.06 1.38
C MET A 148 -2.69 -2.35 0.90
N ALA A 149 -2.48 -2.54 -0.40
CA ALA A 149 -1.15 -2.73 -0.97
C ALA A 149 -0.25 -1.51 -0.73
N MET A 150 -0.73 -0.29 -0.94
CA MET A 150 0.05 0.95 -0.76
C MET A 150 0.47 1.15 0.69
N LEU A 151 -0.43 0.88 1.65
CA LEU A 151 -0.13 0.92 3.07
C LEU A 151 0.95 -0.09 3.46
N ARG A 152 0.90 -1.31 2.91
CA ARG A 152 1.92 -2.34 3.14
C ARG A 152 3.26 -1.94 2.54
N LEU A 153 3.30 -1.39 1.32
CA LEU A 153 4.53 -0.87 0.72
C LEU A 153 5.15 0.25 1.56
N SER A 154 4.34 1.20 2.04
CA SER A 154 4.78 2.25 2.96
C SER A 154 5.34 1.68 4.26
N GLN A 155 4.66 0.70 4.85
CA GLN A 155 5.11 0.00 6.06
C GLN A 155 6.46 -0.68 5.84
N ALA A 156 6.61 -1.43 4.75
CA ALA A 156 7.87 -2.10 4.42
C ALA A 156 9.01 -1.11 4.22
N ASN A 157 8.75 0.00 3.52
CA ASN A 157 9.72 1.08 3.35
C ASN A 157 10.16 1.65 4.71
N SER A 158 9.22 1.89 5.63
CA SER A 158 9.53 2.41 6.97
C SER A 158 10.41 1.48 7.82
N LEU A 159 10.34 0.16 7.60
CA LEU A 159 11.20 -0.82 8.26
C LEU A 159 12.63 -0.78 7.71
N LEU A 160 12.77 -0.46 6.43
CA LEU A 160 14.03 -0.45 5.69
C LEU A 160 14.74 0.91 5.70
N LEU A 161 14.08 1.98 6.12
CA LEU A 161 14.72 3.29 6.29
C LEU A 161 15.55 3.33 7.59
N PRO A 162 16.83 3.77 7.52
CA PRO A 162 17.64 3.99 8.71
C PRO A 162 16.98 4.99 9.65
N LYS A 163 16.90 4.66 10.94
CA LYS A 163 16.38 5.58 11.95
C LYS A 163 17.53 6.50 12.40
N THR A 164 17.33 7.81 12.28
CA THR A 164 18.29 8.79 12.81
C THR A 164 18.34 8.67 14.33
N SER A 165 19.48 8.27 14.89
CA SER A 165 19.69 8.38 16.34
C SER A 165 20.00 9.83 16.71
N LEU A 166 19.71 10.22 17.95
CA LEU A 166 19.98 11.56 18.49
C LEU A 166 21.50 11.91 18.47
N GLU A 167 22.37 10.90 18.30
CA GLU A 167 23.84 11.01 18.34
C GLU A 167 24.49 11.09 16.94
N GLY A 168 23.72 11.30 15.87
CA GLY A 168 24.26 11.59 14.53
C GLY A 168 24.86 10.38 13.80
N TYR A 169 24.78 9.18 14.38
CA TYR A 169 25.09 7.93 13.68
C TYR A 169 23.82 7.38 13.03
N HIS A 170 23.82 7.22 11.70
CA HIS A 170 22.79 6.45 11.01
C HIS A 170 22.82 5.01 11.51
N THR A 171 21.76 4.58 12.21
CA THR A 171 21.66 3.19 12.64
C THR A 171 21.36 2.30 11.44
N LYS A 172 22.24 1.33 11.20
CA LYS A 172 22.04 0.30 10.16
C LYS A 172 20.72 -0.42 10.42
N VAL A 173 19.95 -0.68 9.37
CA VAL A 173 18.70 -1.46 9.44
C VAL A 173 18.96 -2.82 10.09
N SER A 174 18.16 -3.17 11.10
CA SER A 174 18.23 -4.46 11.79
C SER A 174 17.88 -5.61 10.85
N GLU A 175 18.53 -6.77 11.02
CA GLU A 175 18.17 -8.00 10.28
C GLU A 175 16.72 -8.43 10.56
N GLU A 176 16.19 -8.13 11.74
CA GLU A 176 14.78 -8.37 12.06
C GLU A 176 13.85 -7.50 11.19
N ASN A 177 14.16 -6.22 11.03
CA ASN A 177 13.39 -5.32 10.16
C ASN A 177 13.42 -5.77 8.70
N LYS A 178 14.58 -6.23 8.21
CA LYS A 178 14.71 -6.79 6.86
C LYS A 178 13.87 -8.04 6.69
N ARG A 179 13.87 -8.95 7.67
CA ARG A 179 13.03 -10.15 7.64
C ARG A 179 11.55 -9.80 7.69
N ALA A 180 11.16 -8.85 8.53
CA ALA A 180 9.78 -8.38 8.63
C ALA A 180 9.30 -7.70 7.34
N SER A 181 10.15 -6.89 6.68
CA SER A 181 9.77 -6.22 5.43
C SER A 181 9.47 -7.21 4.30
N VAL A 182 10.14 -8.36 4.26
CA VAL A 182 9.86 -9.43 3.28
C VAL A 182 8.40 -9.90 3.38
N GLU A 183 7.92 -10.20 4.58
CA GLU A 183 6.52 -10.61 4.77
C GLU A 183 5.55 -9.51 4.35
N VAL A 184 5.88 -8.25 4.65
CA VAL A 184 5.04 -7.10 4.29
C VAL A 184 4.98 -6.89 2.77
N PHE A 185 6.10 -7.06 2.04
CA PHE A 185 6.11 -7.00 0.58
C PHE A 185 5.29 -8.13 -0.05
N LEU A 186 5.40 -9.35 0.47
CA LEU A 186 4.60 -10.48 0.00
C LEU A 186 3.10 -10.22 0.19
N LYS A 187 2.71 -9.63 1.34
CA LYS A 187 1.32 -9.20 1.56
C LYS A 187 0.93 -8.14 0.53
N ALA A 188 1.75 -7.11 0.28
CA ALA A 188 1.44 -6.09 -0.73
C ALA A 188 1.22 -6.70 -2.12
N ALA A 189 2.13 -7.58 -2.56
CA ALA A 189 2.01 -8.30 -3.83
C ALA A 189 0.71 -9.11 -3.89
N GLY A 190 0.37 -9.85 -2.84
CA GLY A 190 -0.87 -10.65 -2.80
C GLY A 190 -2.14 -9.83 -2.96
N HIS A 191 -2.23 -8.61 -2.41
CA HIS A 191 -3.37 -7.72 -2.64
C HIS A 191 -3.46 -7.28 -4.11
N LEU A 192 -2.33 -6.95 -4.73
CA LEU A 192 -2.26 -6.54 -6.15
C LEU A 192 -2.57 -7.70 -7.09
N GLU A 193 -2.07 -8.91 -6.81
CA GLU A 193 -2.42 -10.11 -7.56
C GLU A 193 -3.91 -10.43 -7.46
N CYS A 194 -4.50 -10.30 -6.26
CA CYS A 194 -5.94 -10.47 -6.07
C CYS A 194 -6.73 -9.44 -6.89
N ALA A 195 -6.33 -8.16 -6.84
CA ALA A 195 -6.94 -7.09 -7.64
C ALA A 195 -6.92 -7.42 -9.14
N MET A 196 -5.77 -7.84 -9.67
CA MET A 196 -5.63 -8.14 -11.11
C MET A 196 -6.38 -9.40 -11.55
N HIS A 197 -6.32 -10.48 -10.77
CA HIS A 197 -6.82 -11.79 -11.22
C HIS A 197 -8.24 -12.10 -10.76
N GLN A 198 -8.70 -11.49 -9.66
CA GLN A 198 -10.02 -11.78 -9.08
C GLN A 198 -11.00 -10.63 -9.26
N VAL A 199 -10.53 -9.38 -9.31
CA VAL A 199 -11.40 -8.20 -9.33
C VAL A 199 -11.54 -7.62 -10.74
N LEU A 200 -10.44 -7.28 -11.42
CA LEU A 200 -10.50 -6.70 -12.77
C LEU A 200 -11.32 -7.54 -13.77
N PRO A 201 -11.26 -8.89 -13.78
CA PRO A 201 -12.07 -9.70 -14.70
C PRO A 201 -13.57 -9.64 -14.44
N ARG A 202 -13.99 -9.24 -13.23
CA ARG A 202 -15.40 -9.07 -12.85
C ARG A 202 -15.97 -7.74 -13.33
N MET A 203 -15.12 -6.78 -13.67
CA MET A 203 -15.54 -5.47 -14.14
C MET A 203 -15.81 -5.47 -15.66
N SER A 204 -16.89 -4.80 -16.08
CA SER A 204 -17.17 -4.64 -17.50
C SER A 204 -16.05 -3.87 -18.23
N PRO A 205 -15.84 -4.07 -19.53
CA PRO A 205 -14.85 -3.33 -20.31
C PRO A 205 -15.02 -1.80 -20.22
N GLU A 206 -16.26 -1.32 -20.13
CA GLU A 206 -16.59 0.10 -20.01
C GLU A 206 -16.10 0.67 -18.67
N LYS A 207 -16.37 -0.04 -17.57
CA LYS A 207 -15.91 0.37 -16.23
C LYS A 207 -14.38 0.35 -16.15
N ARG A 208 -13.72 -0.63 -16.78
CA ARG A 208 -12.25 -0.71 -16.82
C ARG A 208 -11.61 0.46 -17.56
N LYS A 209 -12.28 1.02 -18.58
CA LYS A 209 -11.80 2.23 -19.28
C LYS A 209 -11.95 3.49 -18.43
N GLY A 210 -12.88 3.51 -17.48
CA GLY A 210 -13.07 4.62 -16.54
C GLY A 210 -12.15 4.56 -15.32
N LEU A 211 -11.26 3.56 -15.23
CA LEU A 211 -10.32 3.45 -14.12
C LEU A 211 -9.25 4.55 -14.22
N PRO A 212 -8.84 5.11 -13.07
CA PRO A 212 -7.68 5.97 -12.99
C PRO A 212 -6.39 5.20 -13.33
N VAL A 213 -5.34 5.93 -13.71
CA VAL A 213 -4.10 5.34 -14.26
C VAL A 213 -3.42 4.37 -13.29
N ASP A 214 -3.42 4.69 -11.99
CA ASP A 214 -2.85 3.90 -10.90
C ASP A 214 -3.57 2.55 -10.70
N LEU A 215 -4.86 2.47 -11.05
CA LEU A 215 -5.65 1.24 -11.03
C LEU A 215 -5.65 0.48 -12.37
N SER A 216 -4.91 0.96 -13.37
CA SER A 216 -4.74 0.22 -14.62
C SER A 216 -3.99 -1.09 -14.39
N GLU A 217 -4.37 -2.15 -15.12
CA GLU A 217 -3.75 -3.48 -14.99
C GLU A 217 -2.22 -3.44 -15.14
N GLY A 218 -1.72 -2.60 -16.06
CA GLY A 218 -0.29 -2.42 -16.27
C GLY A 218 0.44 -1.83 -15.06
N VAL A 219 -0.15 -0.82 -14.41
CA VAL A 219 0.43 -0.19 -13.22
C VAL A 219 0.34 -1.13 -12.02
N LEU A 220 -0.79 -1.80 -11.81
CA LEU A 220 -0.93 -2.82 -10.76
C LEU A 220 0.10 -3.93 -10.91
N LYS A 221 0.33 -4.41 -12.14
CA LYS A 221 1.34 -5.44 -12.44
C LYS A 221 2.75 -4.95 -12.17
N ALA A 222 3.09 -3.72 -12.60
CA ALA A 222 4.40 -3.13 -12.36
C ALA A 222 4.67 -2.99 -10.86
N THR A 223 3.70 -2.49 -10.10
CA THR A 223 3.80 -2.33 -8.64
C THR A 223 3.90 -3.68 -7.93
N CYS A 224 3.18 -4.71 -8.41
CA CYS A 224 3.29 -6.07 -7.91
C CYS A 224 4.69 -6.65 -8.14
N MET A 225 5.22 -6.49 -9.36
CA MET A 225 6.58 -6.94 -9.69
C MET A 225 7.64 -6.21 -8.86
N GLN A 226 7.44 -4.92 -8.60
CA GLN A 226 8.31 -4.16 -7.69
C GLN A 226 8.28 -4.76 -6.29
N ALA A 227 7.09 -5.02 -5.72
CA ALA A 227 6.96 -5.62 -4.39
C ALA A 227 7.69 -6.98 -4.31
N LEU A 228 7.52 -7.84 -5.31
CA LEU A 228 8.19 -9.14 -5.39
C LEU A 228 9.70 -9.00 -5.57
N GLY A 229 10.17 -8.03 -6.35
CA GLY A 229 11.60 -7.75 -6.54
C GLY A 229 12.31 -7.26 -5.27
N GLN A 230 11.57 -6.77 -4.28
CA GLN A 230 12.14 -6.38 -2.97
C GLN A 230 12.30 -7.58 -2.00
N VAL A 231 11.79 -8.76 -2.39
CA VAL A 231 11.88 -10.00 -1.60
C VAL A 231 13.12 -10.83 -1.96
N THR A 232 13.73 -10.58 -3.11
CA THR A 232 14.90 -11.32 -3.64
C THR A 232 16.22 -10.77 -3.13
#